data_AF-A0A164NB70-F1
#
_entry.id   AF-A0A164NB70-F1
#
_cell.length_a   1.000
_cell.length_b   1.000
_cell.length_c   1.000
_cell.angle_alpha   90.00
_cell.angle_beta   90.00
_cell.angle_gamma   90.00
#
_symmetry.space_group_name_H-M   'P 1'
#
loop_
_entity.id
_entity.type
_entity.pdbx_description
1 polymer ?
#
loop_
_entity_poly.entity_id
_entity_poly.type
_entity_poly.pdbx_seq_one_letter_code
_entity_poly.pdbx_strand_id
1 'polypeptide(L)'
;MKKEDKLHLYNYYKTIPEPVRPKYHSNDPLVSAFDFTRGTYHWSYEDDAPKFLTEISIQKRIRLEVKRANLRKGISAQHFRNTFILKIIQGNTTSEQVMQQIGFKSNLSLKRYYELL
;
A
#
# COMPACT_ATOMS: atom_id res chain seq x y z
N MET A 1 -2.00 -6.40 12.98
CA MET A 1 -2.83 -6.62 11.77
C MET A 1 -4.08 -7.39 12.17
N LYS A 2 -5.26 -6.91 11.77
CA LYS A 2 -6.53 -7.54 12.16
C LYS A 2 -6.68 -8.90 11.46
N LYS A 3 -7.58 -9.75 11.97
CA LYS A 3 -7.83 -11.08 11.38
C LYS A 3 -8.32 -10.99 9.93
N GLU A 4 -9.16 -10.00 9.65
CA GLU A 4 -9.71 -9.72 8.31
C GLU A 4 -8.61 -9.35 7.30
N ASP A 5 -7.69 -8.47 7.69
CA ASP A 5 -6.54 -8.07 6.85
C ASP A 5 -5.68 -9.31 6.47
N LYS A 6 -5.45 -10.21 7.42
CA LYS A 6 -4.71 -11.47 7.18
C LYS A 6 -5.42 -12.36 6.15
N LEU A 7 -6.75 -12.43 6.22
CA LEU A 7 -7.55 -13.22 5.29
C LEU A 7 -7.47 -12.64 3.87
N HIS A 8 -7.56 -11.31 3.72
CA HIS A 8 -7.40 -10.66 2.42
C HIS A 8 -6.03 -10.93 1.80
N LEU A 9 -4.95 -10.80 2.59
CA LEU A 9 -3.60 -11.10 2.13
C LEU A 9 -3.42 -12.58 1.76
N TYR A 10 -3.98 -13.50 2.55
CA TYR A 10 -3.93 -14.93 2.25
C TYR A 10 -4.69 -15.27 0.96
N ASN A 11 -5.88 -14.70 0.77
CA ASN A 11 -6.65 -14.91 -0.45
C ASN A 11 -5.91 -14.39 -1.68
N TYR A 12 -5.32 -13.19 -1.60
CA TYR A 12 -4.45 -12.67 -2.64
C TYR A 12 -3.23 -13.58 -2.90
N TYR A 13 -2.56 -14.03 -1.85
CA TYR A 13 -1.40 -14.93 -1.98
C TYR A 13 -1.76 -16.22 -2.73
N LYS A 14 -2.95 -16.76 -2.46
CA LYS A 14 -3.46 -17.97 -3.11
C LYS A 14 -3.88 -17.78 -4.56
N THR A 15 -4.15 -16.55 -5.02
CA THR A 15 -4.43 -16.30 -6.45
C THR A 15 -3.16 -16.33 -7.31
N ILE A 16 -1.98 -16.19 -6.71
CA ILE A 16 -0.70 -16.26 -7.43
C ILE A 16 -0.36 -17.74 -7.68
N PRO A 17 -0.08 -18.18 -8.92
CA PRO A 17 0.34 -19.55 -9.20
C PRO A 17 1.67 -19.88 -8.51
N GLU A 18 1.80 -21.11 -8.01
CA GLU A 18 2.96 -21.57 -7.22
C GLU A 18 4.32 -21.27 -7.87
N PRO A 19 4.55 -21.44 -9.19
CA PRO A 19 5.84 -21.16 -9.81
C PRO A 19 6.29 -19.70 -9.73
N VAL A 20 5.36 -18.76 -9.58
CA VAL A 20 5.61 -17.32 -9.54
C VAL A 20 5.14 -16.70 -8.22
N ARG A 21 4.88 -17.53 -7.22
CA ARG A 21 4.38 -17.11 -5.91
C ARG A 21 5.54 -16.69 -5.00
N PRO A 22 5.41 -15.60 -4.24
CA PRO A 22 6.37 -15.26 -3.18
C PRO A 22 6.58 -16.44 -2.22
N LYS A 23 7.84 -16.78 -1.95
CA LYS A 23 8.20 -17.83 -1.01
C LYS A 23 7.97 -17.34 0.42
N TYR A 24 7.70 -18.27 1.32
CA TYR A 24 7.63 -17.95 2.75
C TYR A 24 9.04 -17.66 3.29
N HIS A 25 9.12 -16.73 4.24
CA HIS A 25 10.38 -16.34 4.88
C HIS A 25 11.48 -15.90 3.90
N SER A 26 11.11 -15.35 2.75
CA SER A 26 12.03 -14.77 1.77
C SER A 26 11.89 -13.25 1.72
N ASN A 27 12.75 -12.62 0.92
CA ASN A 27 12.64 -11.20 0.57
C ASN A 27 11.76 -10.97 -0.68
N ASP A 28 11.01 -11.99 -1.11
CA ASP A 28 10.13 -11.86 -2.28
C ASP A 28 9.05 -10.80 -2.03
N PRO A 29 8.61 -10.08 -3.08
CA PRO A 29 7.65 -9.01 -2.91
C PRO A 29 6.29 -9.54 -2.47
N LEU A 30 5.70 -8.90 -1.46
CA LEU A 30 4.31 -9.16 -1.09
C LEU A 30 3.35 -8.83 -2.24
N VAL A 31 3.62 -7.79 -3.05
CA VAL A 31 2.77 -7.39 -4.17
C VAL A 31 3.48 -7.64 -5.49
N SER A 32 3.19 -8.77 -6.12
CA SER A 32 3.76 -9.19 -7.40
C SER A 32 3.06 -8.52 -8.59
N ALA A 33 3.83 -8.17 -9.62
CA ALA A 33 3.33 -7.57 -10.85
C ALA A 33 2.56 -8.60 -11.70
N PHE A 34 1.38 -8.21 -12.18
CA PHE A 34 0.54 -9.05 -13.04
C PHE A 34 0.73 -8.71 -14.52
N ASP A 35 0.84 -9.74 -15.34
CA ASP A 35 0.91 -9.71 -16.81
C ASP A 35 -0.48 -10.02 -17.39
N PHE A 36 -1.12 -9.00 -17.97
CA PHE A 36 -2.44 -9.16 -18.59
C PHE A 36 -2.41 -9.96 -19.89
N THR A 37 -1.28 -9.98 -20.60
CA THR A 37 -1.13 -10.72 -21.86
C THR A 37 -1.01 -12.21 -21.59
N ARG A 38 -0.25 -12.58 -20.55
CA ARG A 38 -0.04 -13.99 -20.16
C ARG A 38 -1.08 -14.51 -19.17
N GLY A 39 -1.90 -13.63 -18.58
CA GLY A 39 -2.90 -14.01 -17.58
C GLY A 39 -2.28 -14.53 -16.27
N THR A 40 -1.04 -14.14 -15.95
CA THR A 40 -0.29 -14.62 -14.78
C THR A 40 0.63 -13.52 -14.23
N TYR A 41 1.44 -13.82 -13.22
CA TYR A 41 2.37 -12.87 -12.60
C TYR A 41 3.75 -12.93 -13.25
N HIS A 42 4.44 -11.79 -13.28
CA HIS A 42 5.78 -11.68 -13.84
C HIS A 42 6.83 -12.28 -12.91
N TRP A 43 7.81 -12.98 -13.50
CA TRP A 43 9.07 -13.36 -12.86
C TRP A 43 10.18 -12.40 -13.29
N SER A 44 11.00 -11.97 -12.34
CA SER A 44 12.26 -11.26 -12.60
C SER A 44 13.36 -12.30 -12.74
N TYR A 45 13.90 -12.47 -13.95
CA TYR A 45 15.04 -13.36 -14.17
C TYR A 45 16.36 -12.79 -13.64
N GLU A 46 16.43 -11.47 -13.45
CA GLU A 46 17.60 -10.80 -12.87
C GLU A 46 17.68 -11.07 -11.37
N ASP A 47 16.54 -10.98 -10.66
CA ASP A 47 16.47 -11.16 -9.20
C ASP A 47 16.16 -12.61 -8.78
N ASP A 48 15.90 -13.49 -9.76
CA ASP A 48 15.34 -14.84 -9.58
C ASP A 48 14.18 -14.88 -8.57
N ALA A 49 13.22 -13.98 -8.75
CA ALA A 49 12.10 -13.76 -7.84
C ALA A 49 10.85 -13.26 -8.57
N PRO A 50 9.66 -13.32 -7.95
CA PRO A 50 8.48 -12.64 -8.47
C PRO A 50 8.77 -11.15 -8.66
N LYS A 51 8.34 -10.56 -9.78
CA LYS A 51 8.63 -9.15 -10.07
C LYS A 51 7.79 -8.23 -9.18
N PHE A 52 8.42 -7.23 -8.57
CA PHE A 52 7.75 -6.24 -7.74
C PHE A 52 6.77 -5.38 -8.55
N LEU A 53 5.57 -5.11 -8.01
CA LEU A 53 4.65 -4.14 -8.61
C LEU A 53 5.16 -2.71 -8.42
N THR A 54 5.57 -2.05 -9.50
CA THR A 54 6.17 -0.70 -9.41
C THR A 54 5.25 0.34 -8.75
N GLU A 55 5.86 1.36 -8.16
CA GLU A 55 5.12 2.49 -7.58
C GLU A 55 4.23 3.18 -8.62
N ILE A 56 4.72 3.34 -9.86
CA ILE A 56 3.94 3.91 -10.98
C ILE A 56 2.68 3.07 -11.24
N SER A 57 2.80 1.75 -11.22
CA SER A 57 1.65 0.85 -11.38
C SER A 57 0.65 0.98 -10.23
N ILE A 58 1.13 1.14 -8.99
CA ILE A 58 0.26 1.40 -7.82
C ILE A 58 -0.48 2.74 -7.99
N GLN A 59 0.22 3.80 -8.37
CA GLN A 59 -0.40 5.11 -8.61
C GLN A 59 -1.44 5.04 -9.74
N LYS A 60 -1.15 4.32 -10.84
CA LYS A 60 -2.12 4.07 -11.92
C LYS A 60 -3.35 3.32 -11.42
N ARG A 61 -3.17 2.27 -10.59
CA ARG A 61 -4.28 1.53 -9.97
C ARG A 61 -5.16 2.43 -9.11
N ILE A 62 -4.57 3.26 -8.24
CA ILE A 62 -5.32 4.23 -7.43
C ILE A 62 -6.16 5.14 -8.32
N ARG A 63 -5.59 5.71 -9.39
CA ARG A 63 -6.33 6.57 -10.33
C ARG A 63 -7.51 5.84 -10.99
N LEU A 64 -7.33 4.57 -11.35
CA LEU A 64 -8.41 3.75 -11.93
C LEU A 64 -9.52 3.49 -10.92
N GLU A 65 -9.20 3.10 -9.69
CA GLU A 65 -10.22 2.86 -8.65
C GLU A 65 -10.96 4.14 -8.26
N VAL A 66 -10.26 5.27 -8.18
CA VAL A 66 -10.88 6.60 -7.97
C VAL A 66 -11.89 6.92 -9.06
N LYS A 67 -11.56 6.65 -10.33
CA LYS A 67 -12.48 6.82 -11.46
C LYS A 67 -13.67 5.85 -11.37
N ARG A 68 -13.43 4.58 -11.05
CA ARG A 68 -14.48 3.54 -10.90
C ARG A 68 -15.46 3.88 -9.79
N ALA A 69 -14.95 4.43 -8.69
CA ALA A 69 -15.75 4.89 -7.57
C ALA A 69 -16.44 6.25 -7.79
N ASN A 70 -16.32 6.84 -8.99
CA ASN A 70 -16.86 8.16 -9.33
C ASN A 70 -16.42 9.29 -8.36
N LEU A 71 -15.16 9.23 -7.89
CA LEU A 71 -14.59 10.22 -6.99
C LEU A 71 -13.87 11.35 -7.76
N ARG A 72 -13.60 12.45 -7.05
CA ARG A 72 -12.85 13.59 -7.59
C ARG A 72 -11.48 13.13 -8.14
N LYS A 73 -11.13 13.63 -9.34
CA LYS A 73 -9.80 13.44 -9.93
C LYS A 73 -8.69 14.00 -9.03
N GLY A 74 -7.54 13.33 -9.02
CA GLY A 74 -6.33 13.79 -8.31
C GLY A 74 -6.08 13.12 -6.96
N ILE A 75 -7.00 12.26 -6.50
CA ILE A 75 -6.75 11.39 -5.33
C ILE A 75 -5.56 10.46 -5.63
N SER A 76 -4.61 10.42 -4.70
CA SER A 76 -3.33 9.70 -4.80
C SER A 76 -2.99 8.99 -3.49
N ALA A 77 -1.93 8.19 -3.48
CA ALA A 77 -1.45 7.52 -2.26
C ALA A 77 -1.18 8.50 -1.10
N GLN A 78 -0.73 9.73 -1.41
CA GLN A 78 -0.52 10.77 -0.40
C GLN A 78 -1.81 11.18 0.29
N HIS A 79 -2.94 11.20 -0.43
CA HIS A 79 -4.25 11.50 0.16
C HIS A 79 -4.64 10.42 1.17
N PHE A 80 -4.40 9.14 0.86
CA PHE A 80 -4.65 8.05 1.81
C PHE A 80 -3.81 8.19 3.08
N ARG A 81 -2.51 8.51 2.93
CA ARG A 81 -1.63 8.79 4.07
C ARG A 81 -2.12 9.99 4.89
N ASN A 82 -2.49 11.09 4.23
CA ASN A 82 -2.98 12.29 4.92
C ASN A 82 -4.28 12.01 5.68
N THR A 83 -5.25 11.33 5.07
CA THR A 83 -6.49 10.93 5.73
C THR A 83 -6.24 10.02 6.93
N PHE A 84 -5.30 9.08 6.82
CA PHE A 84 -4.93 8.21 7.93
C PHE A 84 -4.34 9.01 9.11
N ILE A 85 -3.43 9.95 8.84
CA ILE A 85 -2.83 10.81 9.87
C ILE A 85 -3.91 11.64 10.58
N LEU A 86 -4.80 12.31 9.83
CA LEU A 86 -5.88 13.11 10.40
C LEU A 86 -6.80 12.29 11.30
N LYS A 87 -7.16 11.07 10.88
CA LYS A 87 -7.99 10.15 11.68
C LYS A 87 -7.33 9.74 12.99
N ILE A 88 -6.01 9.52 13.00
CA ILE A 88 -5.29 9.17 14.23
C ILE A 88 -5.25 10.37 15.18
N ILE A 89 -4.98 11.57 14.67
CA ILE A 89 -4.96 12.79 15.49
C ILE A 89 -6.32 13.01 16.18
N GLN A 90 -7.42 12.84 15.44
CA GLN A 90 -8.78 12.95 15.97
C GLN A 90 -9.13 11.83 16.99
N GLY A 91 -8.36 10.75 17.04
CA GLY A 91 -8.57 9.59 17.92
C GLY A 91 -7.93 9.68 19.30
N ASN A 92 -7.65 10.89 19.82
CA ASN A 92 -7.00 11.14 21.12
C ASN A 92 -5.61 10.48 21.29
N THR A 93 -4.87 10.29 20.20
CA THR A 93 -3.49 9.77 20.24
C THR A 93 -2.51 10.93 20.48
N THR A 94 -1.49 10.76 21.33
CA THR A 94 -0.53 11.85 21.59
C THR A 94 0.36 12.11 20.37
N SER A 95 0.85 13.34 20.24
CA SER A 95 1.72 13.73 19.11
C SER A 95 2.94 12.81 18.96
N GLU A 96 3.55 12.38 20.07
CA GLU A 96 4.70 11.48 20.08
C GLU A 96 4.34 10.11 19.50
N GLN A 97 3.19 9.56 19.91
CA GLN A 97 2.68 8.29 19.40
C GLN A 97 2.36 8.38 17.90
N VAL A 98 1.73 9.49 17.47
CA VAL A 98 1.47 9.74 16.04
C VAL A 98 2.78 9.80 15.25
N MET A 99 3.78 10.55 15.73
CA MET A 99 5.07 10.66 15.06
C MET A 99 5.76 9.31 14.93
N GLN A 100 5.77 8.51 16.01
CA GLN A 100 6.37 7.18 16.01
C GLN A 100 5.68 6.25 15.02
N GLN A 101 4.34 6.21 15.01
CA GLN A 101 3.56 5.33 14.14
C GLN A 101 3.68 5.71 12.66
N ILE A 102 3.74 7.00 12.35
CA ILE A 102 3.79 7.52 10.98
C ILE A 102 5.23 7.58 10.44
N GLY A 103 6.23 7.59 11.33
CA GLY A 103 7.64 7.72 10.98
C GLY A 103 8.08 9.17 10.70
N PHE A 104 7.46 10.14 11.37
CA PHE A 104 7.93 11.53 11.29
C PHE A 104 9.13 11.76 12.20
N LYS A 105 10.16 12.42 11.65
CA LYS A 105 11.40 12.75 12.39
C LYS A 105 11.35 14.12 13.09
N SER A 106 10.36 14.95 12.79
CA SER A 106 10.23 16.30 13.33
C SER A 106 8.79 16.68 13.64
N ASN A 107 8.58 17.42 14.73
CA ASN A 107 7.28 17.96 15.13
C ASN A 107 6.66 18.86 14.05
N LEU A 108 7.49 19.58 13.29
CA LEU A 108 7.04 20.44 12.19
C LEU A 108 6.28 19.64 11.11
N SER A 109 6.69 18.39 10.85
CA SER A 109 6.02 17.51 9.88
C SER A 109 4.59 17.16 10.32
N LEU A 110 4.35 17.09 11.64
CA LEU A 110 3.04 16.81 12.21
C LEU A 110 2.19 18.09 12.34
N LYS A 111 2.81 19.22 12.71
CA LYS A 111 2.12 20.51 12.94
C LYS A 111 1.17 20.91 11.81
N ARG A 112 1.59 20.73 10.55
CA ARG A 112 0.77 21.04 9.36
C ARG A 112 -0.59 20.33 9.31
N TYR A 113 -0.73 19.18 10.00
CA TYR A 113 -2.00 18.44 10.04
C TYR A 113 -2.94 18.99 11.11
N TYR A 114 -2.40 19.53 12.20
CA TYR A 114 -3.20 20.21 13.23
C TYR A 114 -3.77 21.55 12.73
N GLU A 115 -3.09 22.23 11.80
CA GLU A 115 -3.58 23.46 11.18
C GLU A 115 -4.78 23.23 10.23
N LEU A 116 -5.09 21.97 9.89
CA LEU A 116 -6.19 21.58 9.00
C LEU A 116 -7.43 21.05 9.76
N LEU A 117 -7.33 20.89 11.08
CA LEU A 117 -8.40 20.41 11.96
C LEU A 117 -9.08 21.60 12.65
#